data_AF-A0AAU9XE11-F1
#
_entry.id   AF-A0AAU9XE11-F1
#
_cell.length_a   1.000
_cell.length_b   1.000
_cell.length_c   1.000
_cell.angle_alpha   90.00
_cell.angle_beta   90.00
_cell.angle_gamma   90.00
#
_symmetry.space_group_name_H-M   'P 1'
#
loop_
_entity.id
_entity.type
_entity.pdbx_description
1 polymer ?
#
loop_
_entity_poly.entity_id
_entity_poly.type
_entity_poly.pdbx_seq_one_letter_code
_entity_poly.pdbx_strand_id
1 'polypeptide(L)'
;MVGSDDKSAIVYDITGFNRSQVVKKLEDIFNDRGYQKKEFVFYLGISKVDETLEFRKLFRLEPYPSPYQPGYGFMKVLQDRKFIRRYYNQCLVDELNEKYGRKTSLLAEHLEKLFEDNSNIAEYSFVTSEVYILWLFEIARRRVEDSMNAPKLKEAYDEHKIDGAITQLIKLMKNDSCQFQEIFLIEGTFHCFSDFPSKRQTAIDNIKEKLKSP
;
A
#
# COMPACT_ATOMS: atom_id res chain seq x y z
N MET A 1 -25.35 8.03 31.78
CA MET A 1 -25.78 8.27 30.39
C MET A 1 -24.74 7.66 29.49
N VAL A 2 -25.08 6.55 28.83
CA VAL A 2 -24.20 5.82 27.93
C VAL A 2 -24.26 6.54 26.58
N GLY A 3 -23.16 7.16 26.18
CA GLY A 3 -23.03 7.80 24.86
C GLY A 3 -22.90 6.71 23.80
N SER A 4 -24.04 6.31 23.24
CA SER A 4 -24.13 5.49 22.04
C SER A 4 -23.72 6.32 20.82
N ASP A 5 -22.50 6.10 20.36
CA ASP A 5 -22.11 6.35 18.97
C ASP A 5 -21.14 5.22 18.57
N ASP A 6 -21.61 3.98 18.75
CA ASP A 6 -20.93 2.80 18.23
C ASP A 6 -21.20 2.76 16.72
N LYS A 7 -20.47 3.60 15.97
CA LYS A 7 -20.45 3.51 14.50
C LYS A 7 -19.91 2.14 14.16
N SER A 8 -20.78 1.27 13.64
CA SER A 8 -20.41 -0.03 13.10
C SER A 8 -19.16 0.10 12.24
N ALA A 9 -18.09 -0.59 12.62
CA ALA A 9 -16.85 -0.61 11.86
C ALA A 9 -17.14 -1.13 10.43
N ILE A 10 -16.85 -0.32 9.42
CA ILE A 10 -17.06 -0.72 8.02
C ILE A 10 -15.88 -1.60 7.61
N VAL A 11 -16.17 -2.86 7.33
CA VAL A 11 -15.21 -3.82 6.79
C VAL A 11 -15.56 -4.11 5.34
N TYR A 12 -14.61 -3.91 4.44
CA TYR A 12 -14.73 -4.28 3.04
C TYR A 12 -13.95 -5.58 2.81
N ASP A 13 -14.65 -6.62 2.38
CA ASP A 13 -14.02 -7.85 1.91
C ASP A 13 -13.43 -7.61 0.51
N ILE A 14 -12.16 -7.93 0.35
CA ILE A 14 -11.43 -7.81 -0.93
C ILE A 14 -10.92 -9.16 -1.44
N THR A 15 -11.38 -10.27 -0.86
CA THR A 15 -10.95 -11.62 -1.24
C THR A 15 -11.32 -11.93 -2.69
N GLY A 16 -10.37 -12.49 -3.44
CA GLY A 16 -10.52 -12.80 -4.86
C GLY A 16 -10.42 -11.59 -5.79
N PHE A 17 -9.96 -10.44 -5.28
CA PHE A 17 -9.79 -9.26 -6.11
C PHE A 17 -8.39 -9.26 -6.72
N ASN A 18 -8.33 -8.85 -7.99
CA ASN A 18 -7.08 -8.46 -8.61
C ASN A 18 -6.67 -7.04 -8.19
N ARG A 19 -5.44 -6.66 -8.53
CA ARG A 19 -4.84 -5.35 -8.27
C ARG A 19 -5.77 -4.18 -8.61
N SER A 20 -6.33 -4.18 -9.82
CA SER A 20 -7.16 -3.08 -10.31
C SER A 20 -8.47 -2.97 -9.52
N GLN A 21 -9.08 -4.10 -9.16
CA GLN A 21 -10.29 -4.13 -8.36
C GLN A 21 -10.06 -3.60 -6.94
N VAL A 22 -8.96 -4.00 -6.28
CA VAL A 22 -8.61 -3.47 -4.95
C VAL A 22 -8.34 -1.97 -5.00
N VAL A 23 -7.56 -1.51 -5.98
CA VAL A 23 -7.27 -0.07 -6.17
C VAL A 23 -8.56 0.71 -6.42
N LYS A 24 -9.43 0.22 -7.30
CA LYS A 24 -10.72 0.85 -7.58
C LYS A 24 -11.60 0.94 -6.33
N LYS A 25 -11.66 -0.14 -5.54
CA LYS A 25 -12.39 -0.15 -4.27
C LYS A 25 -11.88 0.91 -3.30
N LEU A 26 -10.56 1.06 -3.19
CA LEU A 26 -9.92 2.08 -2.36
C LEU A 26 -10.20 3.50 -2.88
N GLU A 27 -10.11 3.73 -4.19
CA GLU A 27 -10.46 5.01 -4.82
C GLU A 27 -11.91 5.41 -4.53
N ASP A 28 -12.85 4.47 -4.69
CA ASP A 28 -14.27 4.72 -4.42
C ASP A 28 -14.50 5.13 -2.96
N ILE A 29 -13.75 4.54 -2.02
CA ILE A 29 -13.78 4.92 -0.60
C ILE A 29 -13.17 6.30 -0.38
N PHE A 30 -12.04 6.63 -1.03
CA PHE A 30 -11.35 7.91 -0.79
C PHE A 30 -12.04 9.11 -1.43
N ASN A 31 -12.76 8.89 -2.53
CA ASN A 31 -13.47 9.91 -3.28
C ASN A 31 -14.93 10.09 -2.82
N ASP A 32 -15.42 9.24 -1.93
CA ASP A 32 -16.71 9.47 -1.29
C ASP A 32 -16.64 10.74 -0.41
N ARG A 33 -17.48 11.71 -0.78
CA ARG A 33 -17.55 13.06 -0.20
C ARG A 33 -17.90 13.08 1.29
N GLY A 34 -18.46 11.99 1.83
CA GLY A 34 -18.70 11.81 3.25
C GLY A 34 -17.40 11.62 4.05
N TYR A 35 -16.38 11.04 3.43
CA TYR A 35 -15.09 10.72 4.05
C TYR A 35 -14.06 11.85 3.94
N GLN A 36 -14.16 12.73 2.94
CA GLN A 36 -13.26 13.89 2.80
C GLN A 36 -13.41 14.96 3.91
N LYS A 37 -14.49 14.89 4.72
CA LYS A 37 -14.83 15.91 5.72
C LYS A 37 -14.54 15.51 7.18
N LYS A 38 -14.04 14.30 7.45
CA LYS A 38 -13.79 13.78 8.81
C LYS A 38 -12.58 12.85 8.84
N GLU A 39 -11.99 12.68 10.02
CA GLU A 39 -11.14 11.51 10.28
C GLU A 39 -11.98 10.25 10.02
N PHE A 40 -11.62 9.49 8.98
CA PHE A 40 -12.31 8.26 8.64
C PHE A 40 -11.35 7.09 8.65
N VAL A 41 -11.87 5.99 9.18
CA VAL A 41 -11.17 4.73 9.34
C VAL A 41 -12.06 3.67 8.73
N PHE A 42 -11.47 2.78 7.94
CA PHE A 42 -12.14 1.61 7.43
C PHE A 42 -11.22 0.41 7.51
N TYR A 43 -11.80 -0.77 7.34
CA TYR A 43 -11.06 -2.01 7.40
C TYR A 43 -11.14 -2.73 6.06
N LEU A 44 -10.01 -3.27 5.62
CA LEU A 44 -9.99 -4.29 4.58
C LEU A 44 -9.88 -5.65 5.26
N GLY A 45 -10.90 -6.47 5.05
CA GLY A 45 -10.95 -7.84 5.51
C GLY A 45 -10.57 -8.78 4.39
N ILE A 46 -9.92 -9.88 4.75
CA ILE A 46 -9.68 -11.01 3.86
C ILE A 46 -10.24 -12.24 4.55
N SER A 47 -11.33 -12.75 4.00
CA SER A 47 -12.10 -13.85 4.54
C SER A 47 -11.38 -15.16 4.31
N LYS A 48 -11.61 -16.13 5.21
CA LYS A 48 -11.24 -17.51 4.94
C LYS A 48 -12.19 -18.05 3.86
N VAL A 49 -11.69 -18.92 2.97
CA VAL A 49 -12.53 -19.66 2.00
C VAL A 49 -13.40 -20.73 2.69
N ASP A 50 -13.27 -20.92 4.01
CA ASP A 50 -14.21 -21.72 4.80
C ASP A 50 -15.18 -20.80 5.54
N GLU A 51 -16.47 -21.13 5.46
CA GLU A 51 -17.72 -20.44 5.86
C GLU A 51 -17.82 -19.78 7.26
N THR A 52 -16.71 -19.67 8.00
CA THR A 52 -16.62 -18.86 9.22
C THR A 52 -16.40 -17.39 8.87
N LEU A 53 -17.23 -16.49 9.39
CA LEU A 53 -17.14 -15.02 9.26
C LEU A 53 -15.89 -14.39 9.94
N GLU A 54 -14.85 -15.18 10.21
CA GLU A 54 -13.61 -14.69 10.82
C GLU A 54 -12.59 -14.34 9.72
N PHE A 55 -12.23 -13.05 9.64
CA PHE A 55 -11.16 -12.59 8.75
C PHE A 55 -9.81 -13.16 9.20
N ARG A 56 -9.07 -13.80 8.29
CA ARG A 56 -7.68 -14.25 8.58
C ARG A 56 -6.72 -13.07 8.68
N LYS A 57 -6.97 -12.01 7.93
CA LYS A 57 -6.18 -10.78 7.95
C LYS A 57 -7.10 -9.58 7.92
N LEU A 58 -6.85 -8.64 8.82
CA LEU A 58 -7.62 -7.41 8.94
C LEU A 58 -6.67 -6.21 8.94
N PHE A 59 -6.87 -5.32 7.98
CA PHE A 59 -6.06 -4.11 7.81
C PHE A 59 -6.93 -2.91 8.11
N ARG A 60 -6.53 -2.09 9.07
CA ARG A 60 -7.15 -0.81 9.37
C ARG A 60 -6.43 0.28 8.59
N LEU A 61 -7.17 1.00 7.75
CA LEU A 61 -6.65 2.07 6.90
C LEU A 61 -7.18 3.42 7.36
N GLU A 62 -6.26 4.38 7.47
CA GLU A 62 -6.51 5.77 7.88
C GLU A 62 -5.90 6.66 6.79
N PRO A 63 -6.61 6.98 5.69
CA PRO A 63 -6.01 7.58 4.50
C PRO A 63 -5.64 9.05 4.62
N TYR A 64 -6.24 9.79 5.55
CA TYR A 64 -6.00 11.23 5.75
C TYR A 64 -5.89 12.03 4.41
N PRO A 65 -6.87 11.92 3.50
CA PRO A 65 -6.80 12.63 2.24
C PRO A 65 -6.80 14.15 2.49
N SER A 66 -5.98 14.88 1.73
CA SER A 66 -5.95 16.33 1.74
C SER A 66 -6.34 16.83 0.35
N PRO A 67 -7.02 18.00 0.24
CA PRO A 67 -7.33 18.62 -1.06
C PRO A 67 -6.10 18.93 -1.92
N TYR A 68 -4.90 18.90 -1.33
CA TYR A 68 -3.65 19.37 -1.93
C TYR A 68 -2.61 18.26 -2.09
N GLN A 69 -2.82 17.11 -1.44
CA GLN A 69 -1.93 15.95 -1.50
C GLN A 69 -2.62 14.71 -0.91
N PRO A 70 -2.21 13.49 -1.27
CA PRO A 70 -2.43 12.35 -0.40
C PRO A 70 -1.71 12.61 0.93
N GLY A 71 -2.44 12.70 2.04
CA GLY A 71 -1.84 13.03 3.33
C GLY A 71 -1.07 11.87 3.99
N TYR A 72 -0.83 12.08 5.29
CA TYR A 72 -0.39 11.20 6.38
C TYR A 72 -0.98 9.79 6.47
N GLY A 73 -1.32 9.12 5.37
CA GLY A 73 -2.07 7.88 5.42
C GLY A 73 -1.36 6.79 6.22
N PHE A 74 -2.09 6.08 7.09
CA PHE A 74 -1.54 4.97 7.87
C PHE A 74 -2.28 3.67 7.61
N MET A 75 -1.50 2.59 7.54
CA MET A 75 -2.01 1.24 7.64
C MET A 75 -1.67 0.68 9.01
N LYS A 76 -2.63 -0.01 9.63
CA LYS A 76 -2.41 -0.84 10.81
C LYS A 76 -2.87 -2.26 10.52
N VAL A 77 -2.15 -3.25 11.01
CA VAL A 77 -2.52 -4.66 10.91
C VAL A 77 -2.99 -5.19 12.25
N LEU A 78 -3.98 -6.08 12.25
CA LEU A 78 -4.36 -6.81 13.45
C LEU A 78 -3.38 -7.97 13.68
N GLN A 79 -2.60 -7.87 14.76
CA GLN A 79 -1.69 -8.92 15.23
C GLN A 79 -1.91 -9.10 16.74
N ASP A 80 -2.06 -10.34 17.20
CA ASP A 80 -2.28 -10.68 18.62
C ASP A 80 -3.35 -9.81 19.30
N ARG A 81 -4.48 -9.61 18.60
CA ARG A 81 -5.63 -8.79 19.03
C ARG A 81 -5.35 -7.29 19.19
N LYS A 82 -4.23 -6.79 18.67
CA LYS A 82 -3.86 -5.37 18.68
C LYS A 82 -3.58 -4.86 17.27
N PHE A 83 -3.95 -3.61 17.00
CA PHE A 83 -3.59 -2.95 15.75
C PHE A 83 -2.20 -2.34 15.85
N ILE A 84 -1.27 -2.85 15.04
CA ILE A 84 0.11 -2.37 14.95
C ILE A 84 0.27 -1.52 13.70
N ARG A 85 0.80 -0.31 13.84
CA ARG A 85 1.02 0.61 12.72
C ARG A 85 2.22 0.16 11.89
N ARG A 86 2.04 0.14 10.57
CA ARG A 86 3.07 -0.27 9.61
C ARG A 86 3.62 0.94 8.86
N TYR A 87 4.92 0.89 8.60
CA TYR A 87 5.69 1.95 7.95
C TYR A 87 6.82 1.36 7.11
N TYR A 88 7.31 2.17 6.19
CA TYR A 88 8.60 1.99 5.53
C TYR A 88 9.75 2.27 6.51
N ASN A 89 10.16 1.24 7.27
CA ASN A 89 11.17 1.36 8.33
C ASN A 89 12.04 0.10 8.45
N GLN A 90 13.01 0.13 9.36
CA GLN A 90 13.94 -0.99 9.58
C GLN A 90 13.23 -2.27 10.02
N CYS A 91 12.18 -2.17 10.83
CA CYS A 91 11.41 -3.34 11.27
C CYS A 91 10.76 -4.08 10.09
N LEU A 92 10.18 -3.36 9.11
CA LEU A 92 9.67 -3.98 7.88
C LEU A 92 10.79 -4.68 7.09
N VAL A 93 11.95 -4.05 6.98
CA VAL A 93 13.12 -4.63 6.30
C VAL A 93 13.60 -5.89 7.01
N ASP A 94 13.65 -5.89 8.34
CA ASP A 94 14.06 -7.04 9.13
C ASP A 94 13.08 -8.21 8.99
N GLU A 95 11.76 -7.96 9.04
CA GLU A 95 10.72 -8.97 8.81
C GLU A 95 10.80 -9.57 7.38
N LEU A 96 11.09 -8.72 6.38
CA LEU A 96 11.29 -9.17 5.01
C LEU A 96 12.56 -10.03 4.87
N ASN A 97 13.66 -9.62 5.48
CA ASN A 97 14.91 -10.38 5.49
C ASN A 97 14.76 -11.70 6.24
N GLU A 98 14.03 -11.75 7.35
CA GLU A 98 13.72 -12.98 8.08
C GLU A 98 12.93 -13.94 7.20
N LYS A 99 11.92 -13.43 6.48
CA LYS A 99 11.05 -14.27 5.65
C LYS A 99 11.70 -14.74 4.35
N TYR A 100 12.41 -13.85 3.67
CA TYR A 100 12.87 -14.04 2.29
C TYR A 100 14.41 -14.16 2.17
N GLY A 101 15.15 -13.92 3.25
CA GLY A 101 16.59 -13.71 3.16
C GLY A 101 16.89 -12.51 2.27
N ARG A 102 17.91 -12.64 1.41
CA ARG A 102 18.26 -11.61 0.42
C ARG A 102 17.53 -11.77 -0.92
N LYS A 103 16.55 -12.67 -1.01
CA LYS A 103 15.85 -13.01 -2.26
C LYS A 103 14.67 -12.08 -2.48
N THR A 104 14.94 -10.90 -3.02
CA THR A 104 13.90 -9.95 -3.42
C THR A 104 13.01 -10.51 -4.53
N SER A 105 13.56 -11.40 -5.37
CA SER A 105 12.85 -12.10 -6.44
C SER A 105 11.66 -12.90 -5.94
N LEU A 106 11.81 -13.65 -4.84
CA LEU A 106 10.74 -14.46 -4.28
C LEU A 106 9.59 -13.59 -3.72
N LEU A 107 9.91 -12.45 -3.10
CA LEU A 107 8.87 -11.48 -2.71
C LEU A 107 8.15 -10.95 -3.96
N ALA A 108 8.89 -10.61 -5.01
CA ALA A 108 8.31 -10.07 -6.23
C ALA A 108 7.36 -11.06 -6.91
N GLU A 109 7.73 -12.34 -6.99
CA GLU A 109 6.85 -13.41 -7.49
C GLU A 109 5.56 -13.54 -6.68
N HIS A 110 5.65 -13.46 -5.34
CA HIS A 110 4.48 -13.50 -4.47
C HIS A 110 3.58 -12.27 -4.67
N LEU A 111 4.17 -11.08 -4.81
CA LEU A 111 3.41 -9.85 -5.07
C LEU A 111 2.73 -9.89 -6.45
N GLU A 112 3.39 -10.41 -7.49
CA GLU A 112 2.78 -10.58 -8.82
C GLU A 112 1.55 -11.51 -8.74
N LYS A 113 1.68 -12.66 -8.07
CA LYS A 113 0.54 -13.57 -7.86
C LYS A 113 -0.63 -12.87 -7.16
N LEU A 114 -0.34 -12.10 -6.10
CA LEU A 114 -1.37 -11.34 -5.38
C LEU A 114 -1.97 -10.20 -6.21
N PHE A 115 -1.23 -9.62 -7.15
CA PHE A 115 -1.75 -8.62 -8.07
C PHE A 115 -2.67 -9.22 -9.14
N GLU A 116 -2.44 -10.47 -9.54
CA GLU A 116 -3.31 -11.21 -10.46
C GLU A 116 -4.60 -11.65 -9.76
N ASP A 117 -4.47 -12.28 -8.59
CA ASP A 117 -5.60 -12.72 -7.77
C ASP A 117 -5.17 -12.85 -6.29
N ASN A 118 -5.87 -12.18 -5.39
CA ASN A 118 -5.57 -12.22 -3.97
C ASN A 118 -6.35 -13.28 -3.17
N SER A 119 -7.08 -14.21 -3.81
CA SER A 119 -7.83 -15.28 -3.13
C SER A 119 -7.00 -16.00 -2.05
N ASN A 120 -5.72 -16.24 -2.32
CA ASN A 120 -4.81 -16.98 -1.43
C ASN A 120 -3.94 -16.06 -0.54
N ILE A 121 -4.24 -14.76 -0.46
CA ILE A 121 -3.44 -13.81 0.34
C ILE A 121 -3.30 -14.22 1.80
N ALA A 122 -4.28 -14.94 2.34
CA ALA A 122 -4.27 -15.45 3.71
C ALA A 122 -3.25 -16.57 3.95
N GLU A 123 -2.70 -17.20 2.89
CA GLU A 123 -1.68 -18.24 2.96
C GLU A 123 -0.25 -17.67 3.00
N TYR A 124 -0.06 -16.44 2.53
CA TYR A 124 1.23 -15.76 2.60
C TYR A 124 1.56 -15.31 4.03
N SER A 125 2.84 -15.06 4.30
CA SER A 125 3.23 -14.43 5.57
C SER A 125 2.62 -13.03 5.72
N PHE A 126 2.46 -12.56 6.96
CA PHE A 126 1.90 -11.24 7.25
C PHE A 126 2.65 -10.12 6.51
N VAL A 127 3.98 -10.11 6.58
CA VAL A 127 4.82 -9.10 5.93
C VAL A 127 4.61 -9.00 4.41
N THR A 128 4.24 -10.10 3.75
CA THR A 128 3.94 -10.12 2.30
C THR A 128 2.62 -9.42 2.00
N SER A 129 1.58 -9.76 2.76
CA SER A 129 0.27 -9.13 2.62
C SER A 129 0.30 -7.66 3.03
N GLU A 130 1.16 -7.30 3.98
CA GLU A 130 1.41 -5.92 4.36
C GLU A 130 1.99 -5.11 3.22
N VAL A 131 3.07 -5.58 2.59
CA VAL A 131 3.66 -4.90 1.43
C VAL A 131 2.63 -4.77 0.30
N TYR A 132 1.87 -5.82 0.04
CA TYR A 132 0.80 -5.79 -0.95
C TYR A 132 -0.24 -4.69 -0.66
N ILE A 133 -0.83 -4.68 0.55
CA ILE A 133 -1.85 -3.69 0.91
C ILE A 133 -1.25 -2.28 0.97
N LEU A 134 -0.03 -2.11 1.50
CA LEU A 134 0.68 -0.83 1.51
C LEU A 134 0.81 -0.28 0.10
N TRP A 135 1.32 -1.06 -0.85
CA TRP A 135 1.54 -0.57 -2.21
C TRP A 135 0.24 -0.23 -2.94
N LEU A 136 -0.83 -1.00 -2.75
CA LEU A 136 -2.15 -0.67 -3.33
C LEU A 136 -2.78 0.57 -2.69
N PHE A 137 -2.61 0.72 -1.38
CA PHE A 137 -3.00 1.91 -0.65
C PHE A 137 -2.27 3.16 -1.13
N GLU A 138 -0.95 3.05 -1.38
CA GLU A 138 -0.13 4.11 -1.98
C GLU A 138 -0.62 4.50 -3.38
N ILE A 139 -1.02 3.53 -4.22
CA ILE A 139 -1.59 3.82 -5.55
C ILE A 139 -2.90 4.58 -5.40
N ALA A 140 -3.86 4.03 -4.65
CA ALA A 140 -5.19 4.59 -4.54
C ALA A 140 -5.19 5.98 -3.90
N ARG A 141 -4.36 6.22 -2.87
CA ARG A 141 -4.31 7.55 -2.21
C ARG A 141 -3.91 8.66 -3.18
N ARG A 142 -3.09 8.34 -4.18
CA ARG A 142 -2.64 9.30 -5.20
C ARG A 142 -3.66 9.55 -6.31
N ARG A 143 -4.74 8.76 -6.37
CA ARG A 143 -5.81 8.89 -7.38
C ARG A 143 -7.08 9.53 -6.81
N VAL A 144 -6.95 10.31 -5.74
CA VAL A 144 -8.04 11.12 -5.20
C VAL A 144 -8.40 12.24 -6.18
N GLU A 145 -9.71 12.42 -6.41
CA GLU A 145 -10.29 13.41 -7.32
C GLU A 145 -9.88 14.84 -6.95
N ASP A 146 -9.77 15.68 -7.97
CA ASP A 146 -9.40 17.08 -7.83
C ASP A 146 -10.43 17.86 -7.00
N SER A 147 -9.94 18.67 -6.07
CA SER A 147 -10.71 19.83 -5.65
C SER A 147 -10.68 20.86 -6.79
N MET A 148 -11.71 21.71 -6.93
CA MET A 148 -11.84 22.67 -8.05
C MET A 148 -10.66 23.67 -8.22
N ASN A 149 -9.67 23.64 -7.33
CA ASN A 149 -8.43 24.42 -7.38
C ASN A 149 -7.20 23.53 -7.07
N ALA A 150 -7.00 22.46 -7.84
CA ALA A 150 -5.85 21.57 -7.66
C ALA A 150 -4.53 22.37 -7.71
N PRO A 151 -3.70 22.36 -6.65
CA PRO A 151 -2.45 23.10 -6.66
C PRO A 151 -1.41 22.43 -7.57
N LYS A 152 -0.43 23.22 -8.04
CA LYS A 152 0.77 22.73 -8.76
C LYS A 152 1.46 21.53 -8.10
N LEU A 153 1.37 21.42 -6.77
CA LEU A 153 1.93 20.29 -6.03
C LEU A 153 1.27 18.95 -6.37
N LYS A 154 -0.05 18.92 -6.61
CA LYS A 154 -0.76 17.71 -7.03
C LYS A 154 -0.35 17.32 -8.45
N GLU A 155 -0.27 18.27 -9.37
CA GLU A 155 0.19 18.03 -10.75
C GLU A 155 1.56 17.35 -10.76
N ALA A 156 2.51 17.85 -9.98
CA ALA A 156 3.84 17.25 -9.85
C ALA A 156 3.81 15.81 -9.30
N TYR A 157 2.83 15.45 -8.46
CA TYR A 157 2.67 14.07 -8.00
C TYR A 157 2.04 13.16 -9.06
N ASP A 158 1.11 13.67 -9.85
CA ASP A 158 0.39 12.93 -10.88
C ASP A 158 1.28 12.67 -12.12
N GLU A 159 2.24 13.55 -12.38
CA GLU A 159 3.32 13.33 -13.35
C GLU A 159 4.19 12.12 -12.98
N HIS A 160 4.42 11.90 -11.69
CA HIS A 160 5.30 10.86 -11.15
C HIS A 160 4.51 9.65 -10.63
N LYS A 161 3.81 8.96 -11.54
CA LYS A 161 2.87 7.87 -11.24
C LYS A 161 3.53 6.72 -10.45
N ILE A 162 3.09 6.56 -9.19
CA ILE A 162 3.59 5.50 -8.30
C ILE A 162 3.31 4.09 -8.84
N ASP A 163 2.21 3.93 -9.58
CA ASP A 163 1.80 2.67 -10.19
C ASP A 163 2.87 2.13 -11.17
N GLY A 164 3.34 3.01 -12.05
CA GLY A 164 4.42 2.71 -12.97
C GLY A 164 5.75 2.46 -12.27
N ALA A 165 6.01 3.16 -11.16
CA ALA A 165 7.19 2.95 -10.33
C ALA A 165 7.19 1.58 -9.64
N ILE A 166 6.06 1.17 -9.04
CA ILE A 166 5.87 -0.16 -8.41
C ILE A 166 6.09 -1.28 -9.44
N THR A 167 5.55 -1.13 -10.65
CA THR A 167 5.75 -2.12 -11.73
C THR A 167 7.24 -2.28 -12.08
N GLN A 168 8.01 -1.19 -12.06
CA GLN A 168 9.45 -1.23 -12.29
C GLN A 168 10.23 -1.76 -11.09
N LEU A 169 9.82 -1.44 -9.85
CA LEU A 169 10.37 -2.04 -8.63
C LEU A 169 10.22 -3.56 -8.62
N ILE A 170 9.05 -4.08 -9.00
CA ILE A 170 8.83 -5.53 -9.15
C ILE A 170 9.85 -6.13 -10.12
N LYS A 171 10.07 -5.53 -11.29
CA LYS A 171 11.08 -5.99 -12.25
C LYS A 171 12.50 -6.00 -11.65
N LEU A 172 12.84 -4.95 -10.91
CA LEU A 172 14.15 -4.80 -10.29
C LEU A 172 14.37 -5.85 -9.19
N MET A 173 13.35 -6.11 -8.37
CA MET A 173 13.35 -7.18 -7.37
C MET A 173 13.42 -8.58 -8.01
N LYS A 174 12.71 -8.84 -9.11
CA LYS A 174 12.77 -10.12 -9.83
C LYS A 174 14.17 -10.47 -10.30
N ASN A 175 14.96 -9.46 -10.66
CA ASN A 175 16.35 -9.63 -11.08
C ASN A 175 17.33 -9.67 -9.90
N ASP A 176 16.85 -9.67 -8.65
CA ASP A 176 17.65 -9.55 -7.42
C ASP A 176 18.69 -8.41 -7.49
N SER A 177 18.33 -7.35 -8.21
CA SER A 177 19.21 -6.21 -8.51
C SER A 177 19.15 -5.09 -7.45
N CYS A 178 18.46 -5.37 -6.35
CA CYS A 178 18.32 -4.52 -5.16
C CYS A 178 18.26 -5.37 -3.89
N GLN A 179 18.30 -4.69 -2.77
CA GLN A 179 18.01 -5.20 -1.44
C GLN A 179 16.77 -4.53 -0.86
N PHE A 180 16.13 -5.16 0.13
CA PHE A 180 14.93 -4.61 0.76
C PHE A 180 15.15 -3.22 1.35
N GLN A 181 16.30 -2.94 1.96
CA GLN A 181 16.57 -1.61 2.51
C GLN A 181 16.57 -0.50 1.45
N GLU A 182 16.93 -0.79 0.21
CA GLU A 182 16.98 0.21 -0.86
C GLU A 182 15.57 0.62 -1.34
N ILE A 183 14.56 -0.21 -1.08
CA ILE A 183 13.17 0.03 -1.47
C ILE A 183 12.34 0.53 -0.28
N PHE A 184 12.48 -0.13 0.88
CA PHE A 184 11.56 0.00 1.99
C PHE A 184 12.04 0.94 3.11
N LEU A 185 13.28 1.44 3.07
CA LEU A 185 13.68 2.55 3.94
C LEU A 185 13.44 3.89 3.24
N ILE A 186 13.06 4.91 4.01
CA ILE A 186 12.78 6.27 3.49
C ILE A 186 13.98 6.88 2.75
N GLU A 187 15.20 6.56 3.19
CA GLU A 187 16.45 7.01 2.55
C GLU A 187 16.98 6.00 1.52
N GLY A 188 16.21 4.96 1.20
CA GLY A 188 16.56 3.96 0.20
C GLY A 188 16.60 4.54 -1.21
N THR A 189 17.59 4.13 -2.01
CA THR A 189 17.83 4.64 -3.36
C THR A 189 16.64 4.51 -4.31
N PHE A 190 15.80 3.49 -4.10
CA PHE A 190 14.61 3.19 -4.92
C PHE A 190 13.29 3.50 -4.19
N HIS A 191 13.33 4.21 -3.05
CA HIS A 191 12.16 4.53 -2.26
C HIS A 191 11.29 5.64 -2.92
N CYS A 192 10.33 5.24 -3.74
CA CYS A 192 9.46 6.17 -4.48
C CYS A 192 8.20 6.63 -3.71
N PHE A 193 8.02 6.23 -2.45
CA PHE A 193 6.79 6.51 -1.68
C PHE A 193 6.79 7.85 -0.94
N SER A 194 7.89 8.60 -1.02
CA SER A 194 8.08 9.91 -0.41
C SER A 194 6.97 10.91 -0.76
N ASP A 195 6.62 11.75 0.21
CA ASP A 195 5.74 12.92 0.07
C ASP A 195 6.54 14.18 -0.35
N PHE A 196 7.60 13.99 -1.13
CA PHE A 196 8.30 15.07 -1.82
C PHE A 196 8.45 14.69 -3.31
N PRO A 197 7.87 15.47 -4.25
CA PRO A 197 7.90 15.14 -5.67
C PRO A 197 9.32 14.95 -6.21
N SER A 198 10.26 15.82 -5.81
CA SER A 198 11.66 15.72 -6.22
C SER A 198 12.33 14.43 -5.78
N LYS A 199 12.19 14.04 -4.51
CA LYS A 199 12.72 12.76 -3.99
C LYS A 199 12.11 11.57 -4.74
N ARG A 200 10.81 11.60 -5.01
CA ARG A 200 10.12 10.55 -5.78
C ARG A 200 10.67 10.45 -7.20
N GLN A 201 10.80 11.58 -7.89
CA GLN A 201 11.33 11.61 -9.26
C GLN A 201 12.75 11.04 -9.30
N THR A 202 13.62 11.43 -8.36
CA THR A 202 14.96 10.86 -8.22
C THR A 202 14.92 9.33 -8.03
N ALA A 203 14.07 8.81 -7.15
CA ALA A 203 13.94 7.36 -6.95
C ALA A 203 13.45 6.66 -8.23
N ILE A 204 12.48 7.23 -8.95
CA ILE A 204 11.98 6.69 -10.22
C ILE A 204 13.07 6.67 -11.29
N ASP A 205 13.88 7.72 -11.39
CA ASP A 205 14.98 7.77 -12.34
C ASP A 205 16.08 6.75 -11.99
N ASN A 206 16.40 6.60 -10.70
CA ASN A 206 17.33 5.56 -10.24
C ASN A 206 16.85 4.15 -10.62
N ILE A 207 15.55 3.86 -10.47
CA ILE A 207 14.96 2.57 -10.88
C ILE A 207 15.13 2.37 -12.39
N LYS A 208 14.83 3.39 -13.20
CA LYS A 208 14.95 3.32 -14.66
C LYS A 208 16.40 3.09 -15.10
N GLU A 209 17.35 3.82 -14.53
CA GLU A 209 18.77 3.67 -14.85
C GLU A 209 19.30 2.29 -14.44
N LYS A 210 18.88 1.79 -13.28
CA LYS A 210 19.26 0.44 -12.83
C LYS A 210 18.71 -0.64 -13.77
N LEU A 211 17.49 -0.49 -14.28
CA LEU A 211 16.89 -1.43 -15.25
C LEU A 211 17.50 -1.35 -16.66
N LYS A 212 18.17 -0.25 -17.03
CA LYS A 212 18.92 -0.13 -18.29
C LYS A 212 20.32 -0.72 -18.22
N SER A 213 20.87 -0.85 -17.01
CA SER A 213 22.21 -1.38 -16.80
C SER A 213 22.14 -2.92 -16.88
N PRO A 214 22.86 -3.57 -17.81
CA PRO A 214 22.84 -5.01 -18.00
C PRO A 214 23.42 -5.80 -16.82
#